data_AF-A0A914LN11-F1
#
_entry.id   AF-A0A914LN11-F1
#
_cell.length_a   1.000
_cell.length_b   1.000
_cell.length_c   1.000
_cell.angle_alpha   90.00
_cell.angle_beta   90.00
_cell.angle_gamma   90.00
#
_symmetry.space_group_name_H-M   'P 1'
#
loop_
_entity.id
_entity.type
_entity.pdbx_description
1 polymer ?
#
loop_
_entity_poly.entity_id
_entity_poly.type
_entity_poly.pdbx_seq_one_letter_code
_entity_poly.pdbx_strand_id
1 'polypeptide(L)'
;MKREAAHTHKFIVCVETIVESVGEIYVEEEKVVPESKERTSFWELQQTKIAAYVEEVLSPHFSPLIQFVNECEPLIEQNHSQLLARYTVKVVQIVRTFSAEWRRSVEAINNEILHSFTNLKNAANILQLAFTQFINYYQRLDKVTSHQVFRQCQISGDLVSYQHIAETIKKYKPIF
;
A
#
# COMPACT_ATOMS: atom_id res chain seq x y z
N MET A 1 -3.27 23.16 -4.77
CA MET A 1 -4.44 22.26 -4.65
C MET A 1 -5.05 21.80 -5.98
N LYS A 2 -5.27 22.61 -7.02
CA LYS A 2 -5.93 22.14 -8.27
C LYS A 2 -5.07 21.25 -9.21
N ARG A 3 -3.74 21.26 -9.09
CA ARG A 3 -2.84 20.47 -9.98
C ARG A 3 -2.69 19.00 -9.56
N GLU A 4 -2.86 18.68 -8.29
CA GLU A 4 -2.68 17.33 -7.75
C GLU A 4 -3.85 16.43 -8.17
N ALA A 5 -5.09 16.90 -8.01
CA ALA A 5 -6.29 16.18 -8.41
C ALA A 5 -6.34 15.86 -9.92
N ALA A 6 -5.78 16.73 -10.77
CA ALA A 6 -5.75 16.50 -12.22
C ALA A 6 -4.71 15.44 -12.64
N HIS A 7 -3.66 15.24 -11.84
CA HIS A 7 -2.63 14.24 -12.10
C HIS A 7 -3.12 12.86 -11.68
N THR A 8 -3.72 12.76 -10.49
CA THR A 8 -4.36 11.54 -9.98
C THR A 8 -5.51 11.09 -10.86
N HIS A 9 -6.36 12.01 -11.32
CA HIS A 9 -7.45 11.64 -12.23
C HIS A 9 -6.96 11.13 -13.61
N LYS A 10 -5.88 11.71 -14.17
CA LYS A 10 -5.28 11.19 -15.42
C LYS A 10 -4.58 9.85 -15.22
N PHE A 11 -4.01 9.61 -14.04
CA PHE A 11 -3.38 8.34 -13.71
C PHE A 11 -4.42 7.24 -13.51
N ILE A 12 -5.51 7.53 -12.78
CA ILE A 12 -6.67 6.65 -12.63
C ILE A 12 -7.25 6.27 -13.99
N VAL A 13 -7.56 7.25 -14.86
CA VAL A 13 -8.12 6.99 -16.19
C VAL A 13 -7.16 6.15 -17.06
N CYS A 14 -5.85 6.35 -16.93
CA CYS A 14 -4.84 5.55 -17.65
C CYS A 14 -4.79 4.10 -17.14
N VAL A 15 -4.90 3.91 -15.81
CA VAL A 15 -4.95 2.58 -15.19
C VAL A 15 -6.28 1.88 -15.51
N GLU A 16 -7.42 2.57 -15.44
CA GLU A 16 -8.73 2.06 -15.87
C GLU A 16 -8.70 1.68 -17.35
N THR A 17 -8.20 2.54 -18.24
CA THR A 17 -8.11 2.22 -19.68
C THR A 17 -7.23 0.99 -19.93
N ILE A 18 -6.12 0.85 -19.21
CA ILE A 18 -5.26 -0.34 -19.31
C ILE A 18 -5.97 -1.57 -18.75
N VAL A 19 -6.58 -1.49 -17.57
CA VAL A 19 -7.26 -2.60 -16.88
C VAL A 19 -8.54 -3.03 -17.61
N GLU A 20 -9.28 -2.11 -18.22
CA GLU A 20 -10.46 -2.38 -19.06
C GLU A 20 -10.05 -2.99 -20.41
N SER A 21 -8.97 -2.48 -21.04
CA SER A 21 -8.41 -3.09 -22.26
C SER A 21 -7.97 -4.54 -22.03
N VAL A 22 -7.56 -4.90 -20.80
CA VAL A 22 -7.25 -6.29 -20.44
C VAL A 22 -8.48 -7.05 -19.95
N GLY A 23 -9.51 -6.39 -19.42
CA GLY A 23 -10.79 -7.03 -19.10
C GLY A 23 -11.42 -7.71 -20.32
N GLU A 24 -11.30 -7.10 -21.49
CA GLU A 24 -11.67 -7.72 -22.77
C GLU A 24 -10.76 -8.90 -23.14
N ILE A 25 -9.45 -8.83 -22.83
CA ILE A 25 -8.47 -9.91 -23.07
C ILE A 25 -8.66 -11.09 -22.10
N TYR A 26 -9.03 -10.84 -20.84
CA TYR A 26 -9.37 -11.87 -19.84
C TYR A 26 -10.69 -12.57 -20.18
N VAL A 27 -11.62 -11.91 -20.86
CA VAL A 27 -12.84 -12.56 -21.40
C VAL A 27 -12.50 -13.48 -22.58
N GLU A 28 -11.39 -13.24 -23.30
CA GLU A 28 -10.86 -14.13 -24.33
C GLU A 28 -9.97 -15.27 -23.80
N GLU A 29 -9.74 -15.41 -22.48
CA GLU A 29 -8.99 -16.55 -21.92
C GLU A 29 -9.63 -17.92 -22.17
N GLU A 30 -10.91 -17.99 -22.59
CA GLU A 30 -11.51 -19.26 -23.01
C GLU A 30 -11.13 -19.68 -24.44
N LYS A 31 -10.43 -18.83 -25.22
CA LYS A 31 -10.04 -19.16 -26.61
C LYS A 31 -8.57 -18.86 -26.93
N VAL A 32 -7.73 -19.84 -26.60
CA VAL A 32 -6.59 -20.33 -27.41
C VAL A 32 -5.67 -19.27 -28.04
N VAL A 33 -4.55 -18.92 -27.36
CA VAL A 33 -3.26 -18.56 -28.00
C VAL A 33 -2.11 -18.86 -26.99
N PRO A 34 -1.00 -19.52 -27.38
CA PRO A 34 0.13 -19.84 -26.50
C PRO A 34 0.87 -18.60 -25.96
N GLU A 35 1.51 -18.74 -24.80
CA GLU A 35 2.33 -17.71 -24.12
C GLU A 35 3.40 -17.11 -25.06
N SER A 36 3.12 -15.94 -25.63
CA SER A 36 4.08 -15.17 -26.43
C SER A 36 4.91 -14.23 -25.52
N LYS A 37 6.15 -13.93 -25.92
CA LYS A 37 7.00 -12.95 -25.20
C LYS A 37 6.31 -11.60 -25.00
N GLU A 38 5.53 -11.18 -26.00
CA GLU A 38 4.75 -9.93 -25.97
C GLU A 38 3.67 -9.97 -24.88
N ARG A 39 3.01 -11.12 -24.67
CA ARG A 39 2.05 -11.32 -23.58
C ARG A 39 2.72 -11.17 -22.22
N THR A 40 3.89 -11.78 -22.03
CA THR A 40 4.65 -11.65 -20.78
C THR A 40 5.05 -10.20 -20.51
N SER A 41 5.62 -9.52 -21.51
CA SER A 41 6.01 -8.11 -21.36
C SER A 41 4.83 -7.17 -21.06
N PHE A 42 3.67 -7.42 -21.67
CA PHE A 42 2.46 -6.66 -21.38
C PHE A 42 1.96 -6.91 -19.95
N TRP A 43 1.97 -8.17 -19.51
CA TRP A 43 1.62 -8.53 -18.14
C TRP A 43 2.56 -7.87 -17.11
N GLU A 44 3.88 -7.89 -17.34
CA GLU A 44 4.86 -7.22 -16.46
C GLU A 44 4.63 -5.71 -16.38
N LEU A 45 4.36 -5.08 -17.53
CA LEU A 45 4.00 -3.67 -17.58
C LEU A 45 2.72 -3.39 -16.79
N GLN A 46 1.71 -4.25 -16.92
CA GLN A 46 0.47 -4.15 -16.16
C GLN A 46 0.72 -4.25 -14.66
N GLN A 47 1.49 -5.25 -14.20
CA GLN A 47 1.82 -5.38 -12.77
C GLN A 47 2.58 -4.16 -12.25
N THR A 48 3.48 -3.60 -13.06
CA THR A 48 4.20 -2.37 -12.73
C THR A 48 3.24 -1.18 -12.55
N LYS A 49 2.23 -1.06 -13.41
CA LYS A 49 1.22 0.01 -13.31
C LYS A 49 0.30 -0.19 -12.10
N ILE A 50 -0.13 -1.41 -11.83
CA ILE A 50 -0.93 -1.74 -10.65
C ILE A 50 -0.15 -1.43 -9.37
N ALA A 51 1.12 -1.83 -9.29
CA ALA A 51 1.97 -1.52 -8.15
C ALA A 51 2.13 0.00 -7.96
N ALA A 52 2.35 0.75 -9.03
CA ALA A 52 2.43 2.22 -8.96
C ALA A 52 1.11 2.86 -8.48
N TYR A 53 -0.04 2.35 -8.95
CA TYR A 53 -1.34 2.80 -8.49
C TYR A 53 -1.58 2.51 -7.00
N VAL A 54 -1.21 1.31 -6.54
CA VAL A 54 -1.28 0.93 -5.13
C VAL A 54 -0.47 1.90 -4.27
N GLU A 55 0.75 2.24 -4.68
CA GLU A 55 1.58 3.22 -3.98
C GLU A 55 0.93 4.62 -3.98
N GLU A 56 0.34 5.05 -5.10
CA GLU A 56 -0.35 6.34 -5.19
C GLU A 56 -1.54 6.42 -4.23
N VAL A 57 -2.35 5.37 -4.13
CA VAL A 57 -3.52 5.33 -3.22
C VAL A 57 -3.09 5.25 -1.75
N LEU A 58 -1.97 4.58 -1.43
CA LEU A 58 -1.48 4.49 -0.04
C LEU A 58 -0.78 5.77 0.43
N SER A 59 -0.15 6.51 -0.49
CA SER A 59 0.70 7.66 -0.17
C SER A 59 0.01 8.77 0.65
N PRO A 60 -1.21 9.25 0.31
CA PRO A 60 -1.90 10.29 1.08
C PRO A 60 -2.12 9.94 2.55
N HIS A 61 -2.24 8.64 2.85
CA HIS A 61 -2.57 8.14 4.18
C HIS A 61 -1.33 7.76 5.00
N PHE A 62 -0.32 7.19 4.34
CA PHE A 62 0.79 6.50 5.02
C PHE A 62 2.18 7.01 4.64
N SER A 63 2.29 8.07 3.84
CA SER A 63 3.59 8.62 3.41
C SER A 63 4.60 8.86 4.55
N PRO A 64 4.23 9.46 5.71
CA PRO A 64 5.18 9.64 6.82
C PRO A 64 5.72 8.32 7.39
N LEU A 65 4.87 7.28 7.45
CA LEU A 65 5.24 5.95 7.90
C LEU A 65 6.17 5.29 6.89
N ILE A 66 5.81 5.32 5.61
CA ILE A 66 6.58 4.71 4.51
C ILE A 66 7.99 5.33 4.44
N GLN A 67 8.08 6.67 4.49
CA GLN A 67 9.36 7.38 4.49
C GLN A 67 10.21 7.00 5.70
N PHE A 68 9.62 6.99 6.91
CA PHE A 68 10.34 6.60 8.12
C PHE A 68 10.92 5.19 8.03
N VAL A 69 10.15 4.22 7.56
CA VAL A 69 10.62 2.83 7.39
C VAL A 69 11.75 2.77 6.37
N ASN A 70 11.58 3.37 5.19
CA ASN A 70 12.58 3.38 4.13
C ASN A 70 13.89 4.09 4.56
N GLU A 71 13.82 5.09 5.43
CA GLU A 71 14.98 5.80 5.98
C GLU A 71 15.67 5.02 7.10
N CYS A 72 14.91 4.32 7.95
CA CYS A 72 15.43 3.66 9.15
C CYS A 72 15.98 2.26 8.89
N GLU A 73 15.38 1.48 7.99
CA GLU A 73 15.85 0.12 7.66
C GLU A 73 17.34 0.08 7.25
N PRO A 74 17.83 0.90 6.30
CA PRO A 74 19.25 0.87 5.92
C PRO A 74 20.17 1.29 7.07
N LEU A 75 19.71 2.19 7.96
CA LEU A 75 20.46 2.60 9.15
C LEU A 75 20.57 1.46 10.17
N ILE A 76 19.54 0.63 10.29
CA ILE A 76 19.55 -0.57 11.14
C ILE A 76 20.51 -1.61 10.54
N GLU A 77 20.42 -1.88 9.24
CA GLU A 77 21.29 -2.84 8.55
C GLU A 77 22.77 -2.46 8.65
N GLN A 78 23.07 -1.16 8.56
CA GLN A 78 24.44 -0.61 8.69
C GLN A 78 24.86 -0.37 10.15
N ASN A 79 24.04 -0.72 11.14
CA ASN A 79 24.29 -0.51 12.57
C ASN A 79 24.55 0.96 12.97
N HIS A 80 24.01 1.93 12.23
CA HIS A 80 24.14 3.37 12.48
C HIS A 80 23.18 3.89 13.56
N SER A 81 23.29 3.32 14.77
CA SER A 81 22.37 3.59 15.90
C SER A 81 22.28 5.07 16.31
N GLN A 82 23.37 5.84 16.17
CA GLN A 82 23.38 7.28 16.50
C GLN A 82 22.52 8.11 15.53
N LEU A 83 22.51 7.75 14.23
CA LEU A 83 21.66 8.40 13.24
C LEU A 83 20.20 8.01 13.46
N LEU A 84 19.95 6.74 13.80
CA LEU A 84 18.63 6.22 14.10
C LEU A 84 17.97 6.94 15.31
N ALA A 85 18.77 7.31 16.32
CA ALA A 85 18.29 8.02 17.51
C ALA A 85 17.66 9.39 17.18
N ARG A 86 17.99 10.01 16.04
CA ARG A 86 17.37 11.26 15.58
C ARG A 86 15.90 11.11 15.21
N TYR A 87 15.46 9.88 14.94
CA TYR A 87 14.09 9.57 14.55
C TYR A 87 13.17 9.25 15.72
N THR A 88 13.67 9.28 16.96
CA THR A 88 12.92 8.94 18.19
C THR A 88 11.67 9.81 18.38
N VAL A 89 11.75 11.12 18.10
CA VAL A 89 10.57 12.00 18.16
C VAL A 89 9.62 11.73 16.99
N LYS A 90 10.15 11.52 15.78
CA LYS A 90 9.38 11.25 14.56
C LYS A 90 8.56 9.96 14.69
N VAL A 91 9.15 8.89 15.23
CA VAL A 91 8.46 7.59 15.39
C VAL A 91 7.27 7.68 16.36
N VAL A 92 7.39 8.42 17.46
CA VAL A 92 6.28 8.61 18.42
C VAL A 92 5.10 9.29 17.75
N GLN A 93 5.36 10.36 16.98
CA GLN A 93 4.31 11.07 16.25
C GLN A 93 3.65 10.18 15.19
N ILE A 94 4.45 9.41 14.44
CA ILE A 94 3.95 8.48 13.41
C ILE A 94 3.06 7.41 14.04
N VAL A 95 3.51 6.75 15.11
CA VAL A 95 2.74 5.67 15.78
C VAL A 95 1.42 6.22 16.32
N ARG A 96 1.43 7.40 16.95
CA ARG A 96 0.20 8.02 17.48
C ARG A 96 -0.78 8.40 16.38
N THR A 97 -0.28 9.05 15.33
CA THR A 97 -1.11 9.45 14.17
C THR A 97 -1.70 8.21 13.49
N PHE A 98 -0.86 7.19 13.29
CA PHE A 98 -1.28 5.93 12.73
C PHE A 98 -2.38 5.29 13.59
N SER A 99 -2.17 5.17 14.89
CA SER A 99 -3.12 4.54 15.83
C SER A 99 -4.51 5.21 15.81
N ALA A 100 -4.54 6.53 15.65
CA ALA A 100 -5.77 7.31 15.53
C ALA A 100 -6.48 7.14 14.18
N GLU A 101 -5.74 7.17 13.07
CA GLU A 101 -6.34 7.37 11.74
C GLU A 101 -6.36 6.11 10.84
N TRP A 102 -5.62 5.05 11.16
CA TRP A 102 -5.42 3.91 10.24
C TRP A 102 -6.74 3.27 9.76
N ARG A 103 -7.76 3.15 10.63
CA ARG A 103 -9.07 2.59 10.26
C ARG A 103 -9.79 3.47 9.23
N ARG A 104 -9.80 4.77 9.49
CA ARG A 104 -10.39 5.76 8.60
C ARG A 104 -9.70 5.76 7.24
N SER A 105 -8.37 5.68 7.23
CA SER A 105 -7.59 5.57 6.01
C SER A 105 -7.90 4.29 5.23
N VAL A 106 -8.03 3.14 5.92
CA VAL A 106 -8.42 1.86 5.29
C VAL A 106 -9.81 1.96 4.64
N GLU A 107 -10.79 2.56 5.31
CA GLU A 107 -12.12 2.78 4.76
C GLU A 107 -12.11 3.74 3.56
N ALA A 108 -11.32 4.81 3.64
CA ALA A 108 -11.16 5.76 2.54
C ALA A 108 -10.55 5.09 1.30
N ILE A 109 -9.48 4.30 1.46
CA ILE A 109 -8.85 3.53 0.38
C ILE A 109 -9.83 2.53 -0.24
N ASN A 110 -10.60 1.82 0.59
CA ASN A 110 -11.62 0.91 0.10
C ASN A 110 -12.64 1.64 -0.79
N ASN A 111 -13.16 2.78 -0.32
CA ASN A 111 -14.12 3.55 -1.09
C ASN A 111 -13.50 4.12 -2.37
N GLU A 112 -12.29 4.68 -2.30
CA GLU A 112 -11.60 5.21 -3.48
C GLU A 112 -11.42 4.15 -4.56
N ILE A 113 -10.90 2.97 -4.20
CA ILE A 113 -10.69 1.87 -5.15
C ILE A 113 -12.03 1.38 -5.71
N LEU A 114 -13.05 1.16 -4.88
CA LEU A 114 -14.35 0.69 -5.37
C LEU A 114 -15.06 1.68 -6.31
N HIS A 115 -14.79 2.98 -6.21
CA HIS A 115 -15.34 4.00 -7.12
C HIS A 115 -14.46 4.28 -8.34
N SER A 116 -13.20 3.83 -8.33
CA SER A 116 -12.21 4.07 -9.39
C SER A 116 -12.14 2.92 -10.41
N PHE A 117 -13.04 1.94 -10.34
CA PHE A 117 -13.09 0.83 -11.28
C PHE A 117 -14.54 0.43 -11.56
N THR A 118 -14.90 0.33 -12.83
CA THR A 118 -16.20 -0.18 -13.29
C THR A 118 -16.37 -1.69 -13.03
N ASN A 119 -15.28 -2.46 -13.10
CA ASN A 119 -15.26 -3.89 -12.86
C ASN A 119 -14.95 -4.20 -11.38
N LEU A 120 -15.96 -4.68 -10.66
CA LEU A 120 -15.85 -5.02 -9.23
C LEU A 120 -14.85 -6.12 -8.91
N LYS A 121 -14.60 -7.08 -9.82
CA LYS A 121 -13.56 -8.11 -9.62
C LYS A 121 -12.17 -7.48 -9.67
N ASN A 122 -11.94 -6.57 -10.62
CA ASN A 122 -10.67 -5.84 -10.73
C ASN A 122 -10.47 -4.91 -9.53
N ALA A 123 -11.51 -4.17 -9.12
CA ALA A 123 -11.50 -3.35 -7.92
C ALA A 123 -11.11 -4.16 -6.68
N ALA A 124 -11.73 -5.32 -6.49
CA ALA A 124 -11.44 -6.20 -5.36
C ALA A 124 -10.01 -6.75 -5.40
N ASN A 125 -9.49 -7.14 -6.57
CA ASN A 125 -8.11 -7.60 -6.71
C ASN A 125 -7.10 -6.50 -6.37
N ILE A 126 -7.30 -5.29 -6.89
CA ILE A 126 -6.43 -4.15 -6.63
C ILE A 126 -6.50 -3.72 -5.15
N LEU A 127 -7.70 -3.77 -4.56
CA LEU A 127 -7.89 -3.52 -3.13
C LEU A 127 -7.11 -4.52 -2.27
N GLN A 128 -7.12 -5.81 -2.63
CA GLN A 128 -6.32 -6.81 -1.94
C GLN A 128 -4.82 -6.51 -2.05
N LEU A 129 -4.32 -6.14 -3.23
CA LEU A 129 -2.93 -5.76 -3.42
C LEU A 129 -2.55 -4.54 -2.57
N ALA A 130 -3.42 -3.53 -2.52
CA ALA A 130 -3.22 -2.35 -1.67
C ALA A 130 -3.14 -2.70 -0.19
N PHE A 131 -4.03 -3.57 0.29
CA PHE A 131 -4.02 -4.00 1.69
C PHE A 131 -2.87 -4.95 2.04
N THR A 132 -2.45 -5.81 1.12
CA THR A 132 -1.22 -6.58 1.28
C THR A 132 -0.01 -5.65 1.43
N GLN A 133 0.10 -4.64 0.57
CA GLN A 133 1.20 -3.68 0.62
C GLN A 133 1.18 -2.83 1.90
N PHE A 134 -0.01 -2.39 2.33
CA PHE A 134 -0.21 -1.74 3.62
C PHE A 134 0.26 -2.60 4.80
N ILE A 135 -0.13 -3.88 4.83
CA ILE A 135 0.32 -4.83 5.87
C ILE A 135 1.85 -4.96 5.86
N ASN A 136 2.47 -5.07 4.68
CA ASN A 136 3.92 -5.15 4.55
C ASN A 136 4.60 -3.91 5.14
N TYR A 137 4.11 -2.71 4.85
CA TYR A 137 4.63 -1.47 5.46
C TYR A 137 4.48 -1.46 6.98
N TYR A 138 3.36 -1.95 7.50
CA TYR A 138 3.14 -2.02 8.94
C TYR A 138 4.09 -3.02 9.62
N GLN A 139 4.31 -4.20 9.04
CA GLN A 139 5.27 -5.19 9.56
C GLN A 139 6.70 -4.64 9.58
N ARG A 140 7.07 -3.90 8.54
CA ARG A 140 8.36 -3.22 8.48
C ARG A 140 8.48 -2.14 9.55
N LEU A 141 7.42 -1.35 9.79
CA LEU A 141 7.37 -0.41 10.91
C LEU A 141 7.57 -1.13 12.25
N ASP A 142 6.82 -2.20 12.51
CA ASP A 142 6.91 -2.99 13.74
C ASP A 142 8.34 -3.51 13.99
N LYS A 143 8.98 -4.04 12.93
CA LYS A 143 10.38 -4.47 12.94
C LYS A 143 11.34 -3.33 13.27
N VAL A 144 11.18 -2.16 12.64
CA VAL A 144 12.01 -0.97 12.91
C VAL A 144 11.82 -0.51 14.37
N THR A 145 10.58 -0.43 14.85
CA THR A 145 10.26 0.00 16.22
C THR A 145 10.73 -0.95 17.30
N SER A 146 10.94 -2.23 16.96
CA SER A 146 11.52 -3.24 17.86
C SER A 146 13.01 -3.02 18.14
N HIS A 147 13.68 -2.15 17.36
CA HIS A 147 15.09 -1.84 17.58
C HIS A 147 15.33 -1.15 18.93
N GLN A 148 16.44 -1.49 19.59
CA GLN A 148 16.76 -1.04 20.95
C GLN A 148 16.75 0.48 21.15
N VAL A 149 17.10 1.25 20.10
CA VAL A 149 17.10 2.72 20.09
C VAL A 149 15.70 3.31 20.36
N PHE A 150 14.63 2.60 19.97
CA PHE A 150 13.26 3.06 20.15
C PHE A 150 12.58 2.54 21.42
N ARG A 151 13.21 1.63 22.18
CA ARG A 151 12.64 1.11 23.44
C ARG A 151 12.34 2.20 24.47
N GLN A 152 13.11 3.29 24.46
CA GLN A 152 12.92 4.42 25.38
C GLN A 152 11.80 5.37 24.95
N CYS A 153 11.26 5.23 23.73
CA CYS A 153 10.26 6.15 23.18
C CYS A 153 8.83 5.91 23.71
N GLN A 154 8.63 4.93 24.60
CA GLN A 154 7.32 4.57 25.18
C GLN A 154 6.21 4.33 24.14
N ILE A 155 6.57 3.93 22.92
CA ILE A 155 5.62 3.71 21.80
C ILE A 155 4.77 2.44 21.96
N SER A 156 5.16 1.53 22.87
CA SER A 156 4.55 0.21 23.04
C SER A 156 3.05 0.26 23.40
N GLY A 157 2.61 1.31 24.09
CA GLY A 157 1.20 1.47 24.49
C GLY A 157 0.31 2.02 23.38
N ASP A 158 0.88 2.75 22.42
CA ASP A 158 0.15 3.39 21.32
C ASP A 158 0.15 2.52 20.06
N LEU A 159 1.00 1.48 20.00
CA LEU A 159 1.16 0.60 18.85
C LEU A 159 -0.04 -0.35 18.72
N VAL A 160 -0.67 -0.34 17.55
CA VAL A 160 -1.81 -1.21 17.28
C VAL A 160 -1.33 -2.65 17.13
N SER A 161 -2.02 -3.64 17.71
CA SER A 161 -1.62 -5.03 17.50
C SER A 161 -1.70 -5.40 16.01
N TYR A 162 -0.64 -6.01 15.48
CA TYR A 162 -0.62 -6.57 14.12
C TYR A 162 -1.84 -7.46 13.86
N GLN A 163 -2.24 -8.28 14.85
CA GLN A 163 -3.40 -9.17 14.71
C GLN A 163 -4.69 -8.38 14.50
N HIS A 164 -4.86 -7.29 15.23
CA HIS A 164 -6.04 -6.42 15.10
C HIS A 164 -6.14 -5.79 13.70
N ILE A 165 -5.00 -5.35 13.14
CA ILE A 165 -4.92 -4.85 11.76
C ILE A 165 -5.26 -5.97 10.78
N ALA A 166 -4.58 -7.12 10.89
CA ALA A 166 -4.77 -8.24 9.98
C ALA A 166 -6.23 -8.75 9.97
N GLU A 167 -6.87 -8.85 11.13
CA GLU A 167 -8.29 -9.22 11.26
C GLU A 167 -9.23 -8.20 10.64
N THR A 168 -8.93 -6.91 10.79
CA THR A 168 -9.72 -5.84 10.18
C THR A 168 -9.62 -5.90 8.66
N ILE A 169 -8.41 -6.10 8.12
CA ILE A 169 -8.17 -6.22 6.68
C ILE A 169 -8.82 -7.49 6.09
N LYS A 170 -8.85 -8.60 6.83
CA LYS A 170 -9.52 -9.84 6.39
C LYS A 170 -10.99 -9.64 6.00
N LYS A 171 -11.67 -8.63 6.58
CA LYS A 171 -13.09 -8.31 6.27
C LYS A 171 -13.29 -7.82 4.84
N TYR A 172 -12.24 -7.30 4.21
CA TYR A 172 -12.28 -6.77 2.84
C TYR A 172 -11.91 -7.83 1.79
N LYS A 173 -11.73 -9.09 2.18
CA LYS A 173 -11.53 -10.17 1.22
C LYS A 173 -12.79 -10.33 0.35
N PRO A 174 -12.64 -10.42 -0.97
CA PRO A 174 -13.79 -10.66 -1.83
C PRO A 174 -14.45 -12.00 -1.47
N ILE A 175 -15.76 -11.96 -1.27
CA ILE A 175 -16.61 -13.15 -1.18
C ILE A 175 -17.06 -13.42 -2.62
N PHE A 176 -16.32 -14.24 -3.36
CA PHE A 176 -16.71 -14.72 -4.68
C PHE A 176 -16.96 -16.21 -4.64
#